data_AF-A0AAV8Z9K0-F1
#
_entry.id   AF-A0AAV8Z9K0-F1
#
_cell.length_a   1.000
_cell.length_b   1.000
_cell.length_c   1.000
_cell.angle_alpha   90.00
_cell.angle_beta   90.00
_cell.angle_gamma   90.00
#
_symmetry.space_group_name_H-M   'P 1'
#
loop_
_entity.id
_entity.type
_entity.pdbx_description
1 polymer ?
#
loop_
_entity_poly.entity_id
_entity_poly.type
_entity_poly.pdbx_seq_one_letter_code
_entity_poly.pdbx_strand_id
1 'polypeptide(L)'
;MLSITDILFSDEATFVSNRTVNEQNCRYWSTENPHWMMEANTQYPEMVNVWAGIINSQIIAPYFFDGTLSGARYLDFLQNFLVLESLKLTLIVL
;
A
#
# COMPACT_ATOMS: atom_id res chain seq x y z
N MET A 1 -1.63 6.35 31.88
CA MET A 1 -0.93 5.27 31.15
C MET A 1 -1.61 5.18 29.79
N LEU A 2 -0.87 5.35 28.68
CA LEU A 2 -1.46 5.19 27.34
C LEU A 2 -1.81 3.72 27.14
N SER A 3 -3.05 3.43 26.73
CA SER A 3 -3.43 2.07 26.36
C SER A 3 -2.93 1.79 24.95
N ILE A 4 -2.56 0.54 24.67
CA ILE A 4 -2.16 0.12 23.33
C ILE A 4 -3.31 0.29 22.31
N THR A 5 -4.55 0.32 22.79
CA THR A 5 -5.75 0.60 21.99
C THR A 5 -5.80 2.03 21.46
N ASP A 6 -5.06 2.95 22.08
CA ASP A 6 -5.06 4.38 21.75
C ASP A 6 -3.91 4.72 20.78
N ILE A 7 -3.09 3.74 20.41
CA ILE A 7 -1.96 3.91 19.51
C ILE A 7 -2.39 3.52 18.09
N LEU A 8 -2.27 4.47 17.17
CA LEU A 8 -2.37 4.22 15.73
C LEU A 8 -1.03 3.73 15.20
N PHE A 9 -0.99 2.47 14.75
CA PHE A 9 0.12 1.95 13.96
C PHE A 9 -0.15 2.21 12.49
N SER A 10 0.84 2.66 11.73
CA SER A 10 0.69 2.92 10.30
C SER A 10 1.96 2.62 9.51
N ASP A 11 1.80 2.33 8.23
CA ASP A 11 2.92 2.10 7.31
C ASP A 11 2.52 2.42 5.87
N GLU A 12 3.52 2.61 5.02
CA GLU A 12 3.38 2.79 3.59
C GLU A 12 3.95 1.59 2.82
N ALA A 13 3.28 1.22 1.72
CA ALA A 13 3.75 0.20 0.80
C ALA A 13 3.66 0.70 -0.65
N THR A 14 4.71 0.45 -1.43
CA THR A 14 4.73 0.74 -2.87
C THR A 14 4.47 -0.54 -3.66
N PHE A 15 3.39 -0.55 -4.43
CA PHE A 15 3.10 -1.61 -5.39
C PHE A 15 3.58 -1.19 -6.78
N VAL A 16 4.30 -2.06 -7.46
CA VAL A 16 4.84 -1.80 -8.80
C VAL A 16 4.25 -2.80 -9.78
N SER A 17 3.56 -2.31 -10.80
CA SER A 17 3.09 -3.07 -11.94
C SER A 17 4.10 -2.95 -13.08
N ASN A 18 4.95 -3.95 -13.24
CA ASN A 18 5.90 -4.07 -14.36
C ASN A 18 5.23 -4.66 -15.62
N ARG A 19 3.89 -4.82 -15.65
CA ARG A 19 3.17 -5.59 -16.71
C ARG A 19 3.71 -7.02 -16.93
N THR A 20 4.60 -7.46 -16.04
CA THR A 20 5.30 -8.74 -16.00
C THR A 20 4.84 -9.44 -14.75
N VAL A 21 4.49 -10.73 -14.88
CA VAL A 21 4.16 -11.56 -13.74
C VAL A 21 5.37 -11.67 -12.80
N ASN A 22 5.15 -11.52 -11.50
CA ASN A 22 6.21 -11.68 -10.49
C ASN A 22 6.97 -12.99 -10.72
N GLU A 23 8.28 -12.93 -10.91
CA GLU A 23 9.15 -14.09 -11.18
C GLU A 23 9.04 -15.16 -10.09
N GLN A 24 8.74 -14.76 -8.85
CA GLN A 24 8.51 -15.70 -7.74
C GLN A 24 7.25 -16.55 -7.95
N ASN A 25 6.24 -16.03 -8.65
CA ASN A 25 5.01 -16.73 -9.00
C ASN A 25 5.11 -17.44 -10.37
N CYS A 26 6.08 -17.06 -11.20
CA CYS A 26 6.31 -17.63 -12.54
C CYS A 26 7.22 -18.87 -12.50
N ARG A 27 6.86 -19.87 -11.68
CA ARG A 27 7.61 -21.13 -11.62
C ARG A 27 6.96 -22.19 -12.50
N TYR A 28 7.53 -22.39 -13.67
CA TYR A 28 7.08 -23.40 -14.63
C TYR A 28 7.97 -24.65 -14.54
N TRP A 29 7.35 -25.82 -14.66
CA TRP A 29 8.05 -27.09 -14.80
C TRP A 29 7.87 -27.58 -16.23
N SER A 30 8.98 -27.89 -16.90
CA SER A 30 8.99 -28.46 -18.24
C SER A 30 10.03 -29.56 -18.32
N THR A 31 9.75 -30.60 -19.11
CA THR A 31 10.66 -31.72 -19.34
C THR A 31 11.82 -31.33 -20.26
N GLU A 32 11.63 -30.29 -21.08
CA GLU A 32 12.65 -29.71 -21.98
C GLU A 32 12.77 -28.19 -21.75
N ASN A 33 13.91 -27.60 -22.08
CA ASN A 33 14.14 -26.16 -21.89
C ASN A 33 13.14 -25.35 -22.76
N PRO A 34 12.23 -24.58 -22.15
CA PRO A 34 11.19 -23.89 -22.90
C PRO A 34 11.69 -22.66 -23.70
N HIS A 35 12.98 -22.31 -23.60
CA HIS A 35 13.56 -21.12 -24.24
C HIS A 35 12.78 -19.83 -23.98
N TRP A 36 12.17 -19.71 -22.81
CA TRP A 36 11.35 -18.56 -22.46
C TRP A 36 12.26 -17.39 -22.07
N MET A 37 12.43 -16.41 -22.96
CA MET A 37 12.84 -15.06 -22.60
C MET A 37 11.61 -14.17 -22.64
N MET A 38 11.22 -13.64 -21.49
CA MET A 38 10.24 -12.57 -21.42
C MET A 38 11.02 -11.26 -21.32
N GLU A 39 10.91 -10.40 -22.34
CA GLU A 39 11.42 -9.03 -22.23
C GLU A 39 10.55 -8.29 -21.20
N ALA A 40 11.06 -8.23 -19.97
CA ALA A 40 10.34 -7.75 -18.80
C ALA A 40 10.83 -6.39 -18.29
N ASN A 41 11.63 -5.68 -19.09
CA ASN A 41 12.21 -4.40 -18.69
C ASN A 41 11.40 -3.25 -19.26
N THR A 42 10.40 -2.78 -18.51
CA THR A 42 9.73 -1.51 -18.83
C THR A 42 10.49 -0.38 -18.13
N GLN A 43 10.93 0.64 -18.88
CA GLN A 43 11.58 1.84 -18.30
C GLN A 43 10.62 2.71 -17.47
N TYR A 44 9.31 2.51 -17.65
CA TYR A 44 8.22 3.25 -17.00
C TYR A 44 7.22 2.29 -16.33
N PRO A 45 7.61 1.60 -15.24
CA PRO A 45 6.66 0.77 -14.50
C PRO A 45 5.62 1.65 -13.81
N GLU A 46 4.37 1.20 -13.79
CA GLU A 46 3.29 1.89 -13.08
C GLU A 46 3.44 1.60 -11.58
N MET A 47 3.54 2.64 -10.76
CA MET A 47 3.70 2.50 -9.30
C MET A 47 2.52 3.14 -8.59
N VAL A 48 2.08 2.49 -7.51
CA VAL A 48 1.04 3.00 -6.63
C VAL A 48 1.55 2.93 -5.20
N ASN A 49 1.56 4.08 -4.51
CA ASN A 49 1.88 4.14 -3.09
C ASN A 49 0.58 4.03 -2.30
N VAL A 50 0.59 3.20 -1.27
CA VAL A 50 -0.56 2.95 -0.41
C VAL A 50 -0.16 3.17 1.03
N TRP A 51 -1.01 3.84 1.79
CA TRP A 51 -0.88 3.95 3.25
C TRP A 51 -1.95 3.10 3.92
N ALA A 52 -1.61 2.43 5.02
CA ALA A 52 -2.58 1.77 5.87
C ALA A 52 -2.29 2.01 7.34
N GLY A 53 -3.35 2.02 8.16
CA GLY A 53 -3.26 2.20 9.60
C GLY A 53 -4.19 1.29 10.37
N ILE A 54 -3.78 0.91 11.58
CA ILE A 54 -4.50 0.05 12.50
C ILE A 54 -4.56 0.71 13.88
N ILE A 55 -5.76 0.85 14.43
CA ILE A 55 -6.00 1.32 15.79
C ILE A 55 -7.11 0.49 16.42
N ASN A 56 -6.96 0.12 17.70
CA ASN A 56 -7.97 -0.64 18.43
C ASN A 56 -8.49 -1.90 17.68
N SER A 57 -7.58 -2.65 17.03
CA SER A 57 -7.90 -3.81 16.18
C SER A 57 -8.77 -3.51 14.94
N GLN A 58 -8.93 -2.24 14.56
CA GLN A 58 -9.65 -1.79 13.37
C GLN A 58 -8.68 -1.22 12.36
N ILE A 59 -8.89 -1.56 11.08
CA ILE A 59 -8.13 -1.04 9.96
C ILE A 59 -8.81 0.26 9.49
N ILE A 60 -8.04 1.34 9.37
CA ILE A 60 -8.57 2.65 8.95
C ILE A 60 -8.69 2.74 7.43
N ALA A 61 -7.70 2.25 6.67
CA ALA A 61 -7.74 2.28 5.21
C ALA A 61 -6.64 1.41 4.60
N PRO A 62 -6.76 1.12 3.29
CA PRO A 62 -5.73 1.53 2.36
C PRO A 62 -6.09 2.88 1.72
N TYR A 63 -5.22 3.88 1.86
CA TYR A 63 -5.28 5.15 1.13
C TYR A 63 -4.30 5.11 -0.04
N PHE A 64 -4.79 5.33 -1.25
CA PHE A 64 -3.98 5.28 -2.47
C PHE A 64 -3.53 6.69 -2.84
N PHE A 65 -2.22 6.90 -2.91
CA PHE A 65 -1.66 8.15 -3.42
C PHE A 65 -1.65 8.16 -4.94
N ASP A 66 -2.14 9.24 -5.53
CA ASP A 66 -2.01 9.48 -6.95
C ASP A 66 -0.62 10.08 -7.27
N GLY A 67 0.19 9.30 -7.98
CA GLY A 67 1.56 9.65 -8.36
C GLY A 67 2.60 9.51 -7.24
N THR A 68 3.72 10.22 -7.39
CA THR A 68 4.86 10.14 -6.46
C THR A 68 4.49 10.70 -5.09
N LEU A 69 4.75 9.92 -4.05
CA LEU A 69 4.59 10.36 -2.68
C LEU A 69 5.60 11.47 -2.36
N SER A 70 5.09 12.66 -2.07
CA SER A 70 5.89 13.81 -1.63
C SER A 70 5.46 14.22 -0.23
N GLY A 71 6.34 14.90 0.51
CA GLY A 71 6.02 15.37 1.86
C GLY A 71 4.76 16.26 1.92
N ALA A 72 4.53 17.08 0.89
CA ALA A 72 3.34 17.92 0.79
C ALA A 72 2.05 17.08 0.62
N ARG A 73 2.08 16.05 -0.23
CA ARG A 73 0.94 15.12 -0.41
C ARG A 73 0.69 14.29 0.84
N TYR A 74 1.76 13.88 1.52
CA TYR A 74 1.64 13.16 2.78
C TYR A 74 1.02 14.04 3.87
N LEU A 75 1.44 15.30 3.97
CA LEU A 75 0.87 16.26 4.92
C LEU A 75 -0.61 16.52 4.64
N ASP A 76 -0.98 16.71 3.37
CA ASP A 76 -2.38 16.87 2.94
C ASP A 76 -3.23 15.65 3.34
N PHE A 77 -2.72 14.44 3.09
CA PHE A 77 -3.36 13.20 3.54
C PHE A 77 -3.55 13.17 5.07
N LEU A 78 -2.52 13.49 5.85
CA LEU A 78 -2.61 13.49 7.31
C LEU A 78 -3.68 14.48 7.81
N GLN A 79 -3.72 15.67 7.25
CA GLN A 79 -4.59 16.76 7.72
C GLN A 79 -6.03 16.60 7.26
N ASN A 80 -6.25 16.18 6.01
CA ASN A 80 -7.57 16.23 5.39
C ASN A 80 -8.26 14.87 5.31
N PHE A 81 -7.50 13.76 5.26
CA PHE A 81 -8.07 12.42 5.21
C PHE A 81 -7.98 11.70 6.55
N LEU A 82 -6.79 11.55 7.12
CA LEU A 82 -6.59 10.72 8.32
C LEU A 82 -7.32 11.26 9.56
N VAL A 83 -7.28 12.58 9.78
CA VAL A 83 -8.03 13.22 10.88
C VAL A 83 -9.54 12.99 10.71
N LEU A 84 -10.07 13.09 9.49
CA LEU A 84 -11.49 12.87 9.24
C LEU A 84 -11.89 11.42 9.52
N GLU A 85 -11.06 10.45 9.12
CA GLU A 85 -11.39 9.03 9.23
C GLU A 85 -11.21 8.49 10.65
N SER A 86 -10.20 8.97 11.38
CA SER A 86 -10.04 8.67 12.81
C SER A 86 -11.20 9.21 13.66
N LEU A 87 -11.76 10.39 13.33
CA LEU A 87 -12.94 10.94 14.01
C LEU A 87 -14.18 10.07 13.77
N LYS A 88 -14.38 9.54 12.56
CA LYS A 88 -15.50 8.63 12.26
C LYS A 88 -15.45 7.36 13.12
N LEU A 89 -14.27 6.77 13.29
CA LEU A 89 -14.11 5.57 14.12
C LEU A 89 -14.39 5.83 15.60
N THR A 90 -14.15 7.05 16.08
CA THR A 90 -14.43 7.43 17.48
C THR A 90 -15.94 7.63 17.72
N LEU A 91 -16.67 8.16 16.72
CA LEU A 91 -18.11 8.42 16.82
C LEU A 91 -18.99 7.17 16.70
N ILE A 92 -18.50 6.09 16.10
CA ILE A 92 -19.26 4.83 15.94
C ILE A 92 -19.23 3.97 17.21
N VAL A 93 -18.33 4.27 18.16
CA VAL A 93 -18.13 3.48 19.40
C VAL A 93 -18.77 4.15 20.63
N LEU A 94 -19.52 5.25 20.43
CA LEU A 94 -20.33 5.95 21.45
C LEU A 94 -21.82 5.83 21.11
#